data_AF-A0A1F6CSG4-F1
#
_entry.id   AF-A0A1F6CSG4-F1
#
_cell.length_a   1.000
_cell.length_b   1.000
_cell.length_c   1.000
_cell.angle_alpha   90.00
_cell.angle_beta   90.00
_cell.angle_gamma   90.00
#
_symmetry.space_group_name_H-M   'P 1'
#
loop_
_entity.id
_entity.type
_entity.pdbx_description
1 polymer ?
#
loop_
_entity_poly.entity_id
_entity_poly.type
_entity_poly.pdbx_seq_one_letter_code
_entity_poly.pdbx_strand_id
1 'polypeptide(L)'
;MDKIFLTAAAGIGALFGNGGNGGDRKMPPPVRNEVRNEVRIRATTTPGSFDVSCVATAVAAREAALAAAATANAQALTSAYSDRGSALASAYAQTGNDVIRKAVKNAWNKFNAALRLAHRGWKTAQQSAWTQFRTAVKACGAGAASIADSSNASMDASAGAGSD
;
A
#
# COMPACT_ATOMS: atom_id res chain seq x y z
N MET A 1 -1.77 33.36 12.22
CA MET A 1 -1.59 33.57 10.78
C MET A 1 -2.48 32.58 10.06
N ASP A 2 -3.72 33.00 9.87
CA ASP A 2 -4.73 32.36 9.03
C ASP A 2 -4.24 32.15 7.61
N LYS A 3 -4.55 30.99 7.01
CA LYS A 3 -5.08 30.92 5.63
C LYS A 3 -6.02 29.71 5.49
N ILE A 4 -7.30 30.04 5.61
CA ILE A 4 -8.45 29.31 5.08
C ILE A 4 -8.38 29.38 3.54
N PHE A 5 -8.51 28.26 2.85
CA PHE A 5 -8.83 28.24 1.42
C PHE A 5 -10.14 27.46 1.22
N LEU A 6 -11.24 28.22 1.15
CA LEU A 6 -12.46 27.85 0.44
C LEU A 6 -12.21 28.07 -1.05
N THR A 7 -12.61 27.13 -1.89
CA THR A 7 -12.88 27.40 -3.31
C THR A 7 -14.14 26.67 -3.77
N ALA A 8 -14.91 27.41 -4.56
CA ALA A 8 -16.32 27.23 -4.85
C ALA A 8 -16.61 26.30 -6.05
N ALA A 9 -17.91 25.98 -6.17
CA ALA A 9 -18.53 25.17 -7.22
C ALA A 9 -18.49 25.81 -8.62
N ALA A 10 -18.60 24.97 -9.65
CA ALA A 10 -19.12 25.35 -10.97
C ALA A 10 -19.82 24.15 -11.62
N GLY A 11 -21.12 24.28 -11.85
CA GLY A 11 -21.92 23.36 -12.65
C GLY A 11 -21.75 23.64 -14.15
N ILE A 12 -21.86 22.58 -14.95
CA ILE A 12 -21.99 22.60 -16.41
C ILE A 12 -23.20 21.69 -16.66
N GLY A 13 -24.37 22.17 -17.07
CA GLY A 13 -24.60 22.87 -18.33
C GLY A 13 -24.98 21.82 -19.39
N ALA A 14 -26.24 21.37 -19.37
CA ALA A 14 -26.82 20.55 -20.44
C ALA A 14 -26.99 21.40 -21.71
N LEU A 15 -26.80 20.80 -22.90
CA LEU A 15 -27.46 21.10 -24.18
C LEU A 15 -26.69 20.45 -25.33
N PHE A 16 -27.27 19.44 -25.99
CA PHE A 16 -27.38 19.36 -27.45
C PHE A 16 -28.52 18.39 -27.78
N GLY A 17 -29.49 18.87 -28.56
CA GLY A 17 -30.54 18.05 -29.14
C GLY A 17 -30.35 17.85 -30.65
N ASN A 18 -31.30 17.08 -31.20
CA ASN A 18 -31.90 17.19 -32.54
C ASN A 18 -31.48 16.20 -33.65
N GLY A 19 -32.53 15.72 -34.37
CA GLY A 19 -32.53 15.04 -35.67
C GLY A 19 -32.68 13.51 -35.56
N GLY A 20 -33.80 12.83 -35.82
CA GLY A 20 -34.91 13.11 -36.73
C GLY A 20 -34.66 12.49 -38.11
N ASN A 21 -35.16 11.28 -38.39
CA ASN A 21 -35.80 10.94 -39.68
C ASN A 21 -36.47 9.55 -39.66
N GLY A 22 -37.66 9.47 -40.24
CA GLY A 22 -38.48 8.26 -40.35
C GLY A 22 -38.12 7.36 -41.54
N GLY A 23 -38.65 6.15 -41.49
CA GLY A 23 -38.63 5.18 -42.58
C GLY A 23 -39.42 3.93 -42.23
N ASP A 24 -40.68 3.89 -42.66
CA ASP A 24 -41.53 2.71 -42.64
C ASP A 24 -40.87 1.56 -43.42
N ARG A 25 -40.50 0.49 -42.71
CA ARG A 25 -40.26 -0.82 -43.29
C ARG A 25 -41.00 -1.86 -42.47
N LYS A 26 -42.16 -2.30 -42.97
CA LYS A 26 -42.76 -3.58 -42.61
C LYS A 26 -41.72 -4.69 -42.87
N MET A 27 -41.35 -5.43 -41.84
CA MET A 27 -40.60 -6.67 -41.93
C MET A 27 -41.33 -7.79 -41.15
N PRO A 28 -41.17 -9.05 -41.59
CA PRO A 28 -42.10 -10.17 -41.36
C PRO A 28 -42.07 -10.73 -39.92
N PRO A 29 -43.10 -11.50 -39.50
CA PRO A 29 -43.12 -12.13 -38.18
C PRO A 29 -41.95 -13.12 -38.03
N PRO A 30 -41.27 -13.15 -36.86
CA PRO A 30 -40.14 -14.05 -36.65
C PRO A 30 -40.58 -15.51 -36.63
N VAL A 31 -39.87 -16.32 -37.40
CA VAL A 31 -40.01 -17.78 -37.47
C VAL A 31 -39.62 -18.38 -36.13
N ARG A 32 -40.53 -19.15 -35.54
CA ARG A 32 -40.61 -19.52 -34.12
C ARG A 32 -39.53 -20.50 -33.60
N ASN A 33 -38.52 -20.85 -34.41
CA ASN A 33 -37.68 -22.02 -34.17
C ASN A 33 -36.14 -21.76 -34.11
N GLU A 34 -35.69 -20.51 -34.11
CA GLU A 34 -34.28 -20.15 -33.85
C GLU A 34 -34.03 -19.76 -32.37
N VAL A 35 -34.98 -20.06 -31.48
CA VAL A 35 -34.91 -19.81 -30.02
C VAL A 35 -34.07 -20.88 -29.29
N ARG A 36 -33.05 -21.44 -29.95
CA ARG A 36 -32.14 -22.44 -29.34
C ARG A 36 -30.68 -22.24 -29.69
N ASN A 37 -30.27 -21.00 -29.94
CA ASN A 37 -28.93 -20.59 -29.60
C ASN A 37 -29.07 -19.54 -28.52
N GLU A 38 -29.22 -20.03 -27.29
CA GLU A 38 -28.94 -19.25 -26.10
C GLU A 38 -27.48 -18.82 -26.20
N VAL A 39 -27.25 -17.67 -26.83
CA VAL A 39 -26.21 -16.77 -26.40
C VAL A 39 -26.53 -16.56 -24.93
N ARG A 40 -25.88 -17.35 -24.08
CA ARG A 40 -25.70 -17.06 -22.68
C ARG A 40 -24.91 -15.76 -22.67
N ILE A 41 -25.59 -14.65 -22.93
CA ILE A 41 -25.25 -13.36 -22.38
C ILE A 41 -25.41 -13.63 -20.89
N ARG A 42 -24.34 -14.17 -20.29
CA ARG A 42 -24.03 -13.87 -18.92
C ARG A 42 -24.16 -12.36 -18.91
N ALA A 43 -25.22 -11.85 -18.30
CA ALA A 43 -25.17 -10.53 -17.73
C ALA A 43 -23.89 -10.57 -16.88
N THR A 44 -22.79 -10.09 -17.44
CA THR A 44 -21.64 -9.66 -16.68
C THR A 44 -22.25 -8.56 -15.86
N THR A 45 -22.69 -8.92 -14.65
CA THR A 45 -23.00 -7.97 -13.60
C THR A 45 -21.89 -6.95 -13.65
N THR A 46 -22.20 -5.73 -14.08
CA THR A 46 -21.31 -4.59 -13.93
C THR A 46 -20.75 -4.71 -12.51
N PRO A 47 -19.43 -4.86 -12.33
CA PRO A 47 -18.86 -4.92 -10.99
C PRO A 47 -19.42 -3.72 -10.24
N GLY A 48 -19.99 -3.97 -9.06
CA GLY A 48 -20.70 -2.94 -8.30
C GLY A 48 -19.91 -1.64 -8.25
N SER A 49 -20.61 -0.51 -8.20
CA SER A 49 -19.93 0.79 -8.08
C SER A 49 -19.02 0.77 -6.85
N PHE A 50 -17.73 1.08 -7.04
CA PHE A 50 -16.80 1.33 -5.96
C PHE A 50 -16.37 2.78 -5.96
N ASP A 51 -16.00 3.28 -4.78
CA ASP A 51 -15.56 4.66 -4.60
C ASP A 51 -14.04 4.76 -4.77
N VAL A 52 -13.60 5.37 -5.87
CA VAL A 52 -12.18 5.63 -6.17
C VAL A 52 -11.55 6.54 -5.12
N SER A 53 -12.29 7.50 -4.58
CA SER A 53 -11.79 8.43 -3.56
C SER A 53 -11.54 7.72 -2.22
N CYS A 54 -12.38 6.73 -1.89
CA CYS A 54 -12.14 5.83 -0.77
C CYS A 54 -10.85 5.03 -0.95
N VAL A 55 -10.61 4.47 -2.15
CA VAL A 55 -9.36 3.75 -2.45
C VAL A 55 -8.14 4.68 -2.35
N ALA A 56 -8.23 5.91 -2.87
CA ALA A 56 -7.16 6.90 -2.76
C ALA A 56 -6.83 7.25 -1.29
N THR A 57 -7.86 7.37 -0.44
CA THR A 57 -7.69 7.58 1.00
C THR A 57 -6.99 6.39 1.66
N ALA A 58 -7.36 5.16 1.29
CA ALA A 58 -6.71 3.95 1.79
C ALA A 58 -5.23 3.88 1.38
N VAL A 59 -4.89 4.26 0.14
CA VAL A 59 -3.50 4.36 -0.34
C VAL A 59 -2.72 5.39 0.47
N ALA A 60 -3.27 6.61 0.64
CA ALA A 60 -2.60 7.66 1.41
C ALA A 60 -2.30 7.23 2.86
N ALA A 61 -3.23 6.51 3.50
CA ALA A 61 -3.04 5.97 4.84
C ALA A 61 -1.93 4.91 4.89
N ARG A 62 -1.87 4.01 3.88
CA ARG A 62 -0.80 3.01 3.77
C ARG A 62 0.57 3.67 3.61
N GLU A 63 0.69 4.61 2.67
CA GLU A 63 1.97 5.30 2.40
C GLU A 63 2.46 6.09 3.62
N ALA A 64 1.55 6.75 4.34
CA ALA A 64 1.89 7.40 5.60
C ALA A 64 2.41 6.41 6.65
N ALA A 65 1.78 5.23 6.78
CA ALA A 65 2.23 4.19 7.69
C ALA A 65 3.61 3.60 7.30
N LEU A 66 3.84 3.36 6.00
CA LEU A 66 5.14 2.89 5.50
C LEU A 66 6.25 3.93 5.70
N ALA A 67 5.98 5.21 5.44
CA ALA A 67 6.93 6.30 5.67
C ALA A 67 7.30 6.44 7.16
N ALA A 68 6.31 6.36 8.05
CA ALA A 68 6.54 6.39 9.49
C ALA A 68 7.40 5.19 9.95
N ALA A 69 7.09 3.99 9.44
CA ALA A 69 7.85 2.79 9.75
C ALA A 69 9.29 2.84 9.21
N ALA A 70 9.51 3.43 8.03
CA ALA A 70 10.83 3.59 7.44
C ALA A 70 11.69 4.53 8.29
N THR A 71 11.08 5.64 8.74
CA THR A 71 11.71 6.59 9.66
C THR A 71 12.10 5.92 10.98
N ALA A 72 11.20 5.14 11.58
CA ALA A 72 11.48 4.42 12.82
C ALA A 72 12.62 3.39 12.66
N ASN A 73 12.65 2.67 11.54
CA ASN A 73 13.74 1.74 11.23
C ASN A 73 15.08 2.48 11.08
N ALA A 74 15.12 3.59 10.33
CA ALA A 74 16.33 4.40 10.17
C ALA A 74 16.85 4.95 11.51
N GLN A 75 15.95 5.39 12.39
CA GLN A 75 16.30 5.82 13.75
C GLN A 75 16.89 4.65 14.57
N ALA A 76 16.24 3.48 14.55
CA ALA A 76 16.73 2.30 15.26
C ALA A 76 18.12 1.86 14.78
N LEU A 77 18.37 1.91 13.47
CA LEU A 77 19.69 1.63 12.90
C LEU A 77 20.72 2.65 13.39
N THR A 78 20.41 3.95 13.29
CA THR A 78 21.30 5.03 13.74
C THR A 78 21.67 4.86 15.22
N SER A 79 20.70 4.57 16.08
CA SER A 79 20.93 4.28 17.50
C SER A 79 21.82 3.05 17.69
N ALA A 80 21.58 1.95 16.98
CA ALA A 80 22.41 0.75 17.08
C ALA A 80 23.88 1.01 16.73
N TYR A 81 24.16 1.81 15.69
CA TYR A 81 25.52 2.19 15.31
C TYR A 81 26.19 3.08 16.36
N SER A 82 25.45 4.05 16.92
CA SER A 82 25.92 4.92 18.00
C SER A 82 26.28 4.10 19.26
N ASP A 83 25.39 3.18 19.67
CA ASP A 83 25.59 2.33 20.83
C ASP A 83 26.79 1.40 20.65
N ARG A 84 26.95 0.83 19.45
CA ARG A 84 28.13 0.01 19.12
C ARG A 84 29.41 0.83 19.23
N GLY A 85 29.43 2.05 18.68
CA GLY A 85 30.59 2.94 18.76
C GLY A 85 31.02 3.21 20.20
N SER A 86 30.06 3.58 21.04
CA SER A 86 30.28 3.83 22.47
C SER A 86 30.75 2.58 23.23
N ALA A 87 30.15 1.42 22.94
CA ALA A 87 30.53 0.15 23.56
C ALA A 87 31.94 -0.31 23.15
N LEU A 88 32.34 -0.11 21.90
CA LEU A 88 33.69 -0.44 21.43
C LEU A 88 34.74 0.51 22.03
N ALA A 89 34.46 1.82 22.08
CA ALA A 89 35.35 2.77 22.76
C ALA A 89 35.58 2.37 24.23
N SER A 90 34.51 1.96 24.91
CA SER A 90 34.58 1.47 26.30
C SER A 90 35.37 0.15 26.41
N ALA A 91 35.21 -0.76 25.44
CA ALA A 91 35.94 -2.03 25.42
C ALA A 91 37.45 -1.82 25.26
N TYR A 92 37.87 -0.89 24.40
CA TYR A 92 39.29 -0.60 24.15
C TYR A 92 39.96 0.26 25.22
N ALA A 93 39.19 0.86 26.13
CA ALA A 93 39.72 1.52 27.32
C ALA A 93 40.09 0.53 28.45
N GLN A 94 39.74 -0.76 28.32
CA GLN A 94 40.03 -1.77 29.35
C GLN A 94 41.47 -2.28 29.26
N THR A 95 41.97 -2.83 30.36
CA THR A 95 43.29 -3.48 30.43
C THR A 95 43.14 -5.00 30.45
N GLY A 96 43.96 -5.68 29.67
CA GLY A 96 43.99 -7.14 29.58
C GLY A 96 43.26 -7.68 28.35
N ASN A 97 43.99 -8.45 27.53
CA ASN A 97 43.53 -8.94 26.24
C ASN A 97 42.21 -9.73 26.34
N ASP A 98 42.05 -10.55 27.38
CA ASP A 98 40.84 -11.37 27.55
C ASP A 98 39.59 -10.53 27.87
N VAL A 99 39.77 -9.48 28.67
CA VAL A 99 38.68 -8.57 29.05
C VAL A 99 38.23 -7.77 27.83
N ILE A 100 39.19 -7.24 27.06
CA ILE A 100 38.94 -6.53 25.81
C ILE A 100 38.20 -7.43 24.81
N ARG A 101 38.69 -8.66 24.55
CA ARG A 101 38.04 -9.59 23.62
C ARG A 101 36.60 -9.89 24.01
N LYS A 102 36.34 -10.10 25.32
CA LYS A 102 35.00 -10.35 25.84
C LYS A 102 34.09 -9.13 25.66
N ALA A 103 34.59 -7.93 25.94
CA ALA A 103 33.84 -6.68 25.80
C ALA A 103 33.50 -6.39 24.33
N VAL A 104 34.45 -6.56 23.41
CA VAL A 104 34.23 -6.41 21.96
C VAL A 104 33.18 -7.42 21.47
N LYS A 105 33.29 -8.70 21.83
CA LYS A 105 32.29 -9.72 21.46
C LYS A 105 30.89 -9.34 21.96
N ASN A 106 30.77 -8.82 23.18
CA ASN A 106 29.50 -8.37 23.74
C ASN A 106 28.92 -7.18 22.96
N ALA A 107 29.75 -6.19 22.59
CA ALA A 107 29.32 -5.04 21.80
C ALA A 107 28.72 -5.47 20.45
N TRP A 108 29.38 -6.40 19.75
CA TRP A 108 28.88 -6.96 18.49
C TRP A 108 27.61 -7.79 18.67
N ASN A 109 27.51 -8.61 19.72
CA ASN A 109 26.29 -9.37 20.01
C ASN A 109 25.08 -8.44 20.22
N LYS A 110 25.26 -7.36 20.99
CA LYS A 110 24.20 -6.35 21.22
C LYS A 110 23.81 -5.64 19.92
N PHE A 111 24.80 -5.23 19.13
CA PHE A 111 24.57 -4.62 17.83
C PHE A 111 23.76 -5.53 16.89
N ASN A 112 24.16 -6.79 16.75
CA ASN A 112 23.46 -7.76 15.91
C ASN A 112 22.04 -8.06 16.42
N ALA A 113 21.82 -8.02 17.74
CA ALA A 113 20.48 -8.13 18.30
C ALA A 113 19.61 -6.90 17.95
N ALA A 114 20.18 -5.69 18.02
CA ALA A 114 19.50 -4.45 17.66
C ALA A 114 19.13 -4.40 16.17
N LEU A 115 20.04 -4.79 15.27
CA LEU A 115 19.74 -4.87 13.83
C LEU A 115 18.59 -5.84 13.51
N ARG A 116 18.63 -7.05 14.10
CA ARG A 116 17.54 -8.03 13.93
C ARG A 116 16.21 -7.53 14.48
N LEU A 117 16.23 -6.75 15.56
CA LEU A 117 15.03 -6.15 16.12
C LEU A 117 14.47 -5.07 15.19
N ALA A 118 15.32 -4.17 14.69
CA ALA A 118 14.94 -3.12 13.74
C ALA A 118 14.32 -3.74 12.47
N HIS A 119 14.98 -4.73 11.87
CA HIS A 119 14.47 -5.43 10.69
C HIS A 119 13.12 -6.12 10.92
N ARG A 120 12.95 -6.82 12.07
CA ARG A 120 11.66 -7.42 12.43
C ARG A 120 10.57 -6.36 12.65
N GLY A 121 10.92 -5.23 13.26
CA GLY A 121 10.02 -4.11 13.46
C GLY A 121 9.53 -3.56 12.12
N TRP A 122 10.45 -3.30 11.20
CA TRP A 122 10.14 -2.87 9.83
C TRP A 122 9.20 -3.85 9.11
N LYS A 123 9.57 -5.13 9.04
CA LYS A 123 8.76 -6.17 8.40
C LYS A 123 7.35 -6.27 8.98
N THR A 124 7.23 -6.20 10.31
CA THR A 124 5.93 -6.22 10.99
C THR A 124 5.08 -5.01 10.63
N ALA A 125 5.68 -3.82 10.58
CA ALA A 125 4.98 -2.60 10.23
C ALA A 125 4.48 -2.63 8.77
N GLN A 126 5.28 -3.13 7.83
CA GLN A 126 4.87 -3.32 6.45
C GLN A 126 3.68 -4.26 6.31
N GLN A 127 3.76 -5.44 6.95
CA GLN A 127 2.68 -6.42 6.95
C GLN A 127 1.38 -5.83 7.53
N SER A 128 1.51 -5.04 8.59
CA SER A 128 0.39 -4.33 9.20
C SER A 128 -0.22 -3.30 8.24
N ALA A 129 0.59 -2.42 7.65
CA ALA A 129 0.13 -1.40 6.70
C ALA A 129 -0.61 -2.01 5.50
N TRP A 130 -0.05 -3.06 4.91
CA TRP A 130 -0.69 -3.77 3.78
C TRP A 130 -1.96 -4.53 4.18
N THR A 131 -2.02 -5.07 5.39
CA THR A 131 -3.23 -5.73 5.91
C THR A 131 -4.34 -4.72 6.14
N GLN A 132 -4.03 -3.57 6.73
CA GLN A 132 -4.97 -2.47 6.93
C GLN A 132 -5.47 -1.92 5.58
N PHE A 133 -4.57 -1.72 4.62
CA PHE A 133 -4.91 -1.30 3.27
C PHE A 133 -5.91 -2.24 2.60
N ARG A 134 -5.66 -3.56 2.59
CA ARG A 134 -6.57 -4.55 2.00
C ARG A 134 -7.94 -4.54 2.66
N THR A 135 -8.00 -4.34 3.98
CA THR A 135 -9.26 -4.21 4.71
C THR A 135 -9.99 -2.94 4.31
N ALA A 136 -9.30 -1.81 4.23
CA ALA A 136 -9.88 -0.53 3.83
C ALA A 136 -10.40 -0.54 2.39
N VAL A 137 -9.65 -1.10 1.44
CA VAL A 137 -10.08 -1.24 0.04
C VAL A 137 -11.35 -2.07 -0.10
N LYS A 138 -11.49 -3.16 0.67
CA LYS A 138 -12.73 -3.97 0.66
C LYS A 138 -13.94 -3.18 1.13
N ALA A 139 -13.75 -2.21 2.03
CA ALA A 139 -14.81 -1.33 2.51
C ALA A 139 -15.23 -0.27 1.46
N CYS A 140 -14.42 -0.04 0.41
CA CYS A 140 -14.71 0.94 -0.64
C CYS A 140 -15.71 0.46 -1.71
N GLY A 141 -16.21 -0.78 -1.62
CA GLY A 141 -17.25 -1.31 -2.49
C GLY A 141 -16.82 -2.52 -3.31
N ALA A 142 -17.81 -3.17 -3.93
CA ALA A 142 -17.58 -4.33 -4.78
C ALA A 142 -16.69 -3.93 -5.98
N GLY A 143 -15.65 -4.69 -6.27
CA GLY A 143 -14.73 -4.36 -7.37
C GLY A 143 -13.61 -3.38 -7.03
N ALA A 144 -13.60 -2.72 -5.87
CA ALA A 144 -12.48 -1.84 -5.47
C ALA A 144 -11.11 -2.57 -5.48
N ALA A 145 -11.11 -3.86 -5.13
CA ALA A 145 -9.91 -4.67 -5.13
C ALA A 145 -9.30 -4.91 -6.53
N SER A 146 -10.05 -4.72 -7.62
CA SER A 146 -9.52 -4.92 -8.98
C SER A 146 -8.61 -3.78 -9.45
N ILE A 147 -8.75 -2.59 -8.86
CA ILE A 147 -7.90 -1.43 -9.15
C ILE A 147 -6.83 -1.17 -8.09
N ALA A 148 -6.85 -1.92 -6.98
CA ALA A 148 -5.92 -1.74 -5.89
C ALA A 148 -4.55 -2.34 -6.22
N ASP A 149 -3.49 -1.64 -5.83
CA ASP A 149 -2.09 -2.01 -6.02
C ASP A 149 -1.58 -3.05 -5.00
N SER A 150 -2.46 -3.91 -4.50
CA SER A 150 -2.14 -4.93 -3.47
C SER A 150 -1.05 -5.91 -3.90
N SER A 151 -0.86 -6.09 -5.21
CA SER A 151 0.18 -6.96 -5.79
C SER A 151 1.60 -6.42 -5.58
N ASN A 152 1.75 -5.13 -5.26
CA ASN A 152 3.06 -4.49 -5.07
C ASN A 152 3.61 -4.67 -3.66
N ALA A 153 2.87 -5.30 -2.75
CA ALA A 153 3.28 -5.50 -1.36
C ALA A 153 4.62 -6.25 -1.19
N SER A 154 5.00 -7.07 -2.17
CA SER A 154 6.29 -7.77 -2.16
C SER A 154 7.48 -6.85 -2.42
N MET A 155 7.28 -5.72 -3.11
CA MET A 155 8.35 -4.76 -3.41
C MET A 155 8.84 -4.05 -2.15
N ASP A 156 7.94 -3.80 -1.20
CA ASP A 156 8.33 -3.23 0.09
C ASP A 156 9.09 -4.24 0.93
N ALA A 157 8.69 -5.52 0.89
CA ALA A 157 9.31 -6.57 1.69
C ALA A 157 10.83 -6.71 1.43
N SER A 158 11.31 -6.36 0.24
CA SER A 158 12.73 -6.34 -0.12
C SER A 158 13.43 -5.01 0.21
N ALA A 159 12.71 -3.90 0.35
CA ALA A 159 13.28 -2.56 0.54
C ALA A 159 14.00 -2.34 1.89
N GLY A 160 13.80 -3.23 2.88
CA GLY A 160 14.47 -3.16 4.20
C GLY A 160 15.44 -4.29 4.51
N ALA A 161 15.73 -5.15 3.53
CA ALA A 161 16.83 -6.09 3.62
C ALA A 161 18.09 -5.33 3.19
N GLY A 162 18.74 -4.66 4.14
CA GLY A 162 20.16 -4.35 3.95
C GLY A 162 20.86 -5.67 3.67
N SER A 163 21.52 -5.77 2.52
CA SER A 163 22.23 -6.97 2.09
C SER A 163 23.14 -7.45 3.22
N ASP A 164 22.82 -8.61 3.78
CA ASP A 164 23.68 -9.31 4.75
C ASP A 164 25.02 -9.71 4.10
#